data_AF-A0A452FJD0-F1
#
_entry.id   AF-A0A452FJD0-F1
#
_cell.length_a   1.000
_cell.length_b   1.000
_cell.length_c   1.000
_cell.angle_alpha   90.00
_cell.angle_beta   90.00
_cell.angle_gamma   90.00
#
_symmetry.space_group_name_H-M   'P 1'
#
loop_
_entity.id
_entity.type
_entity.pdbx_description
1 polymer ?
#
loop_
_entity_poly.entity_id
_entity_poly.type
_entity_poly.pdbx_seq_one_letter_code
_entity_poly.pdbx_strand_id
1 'polypeptide(L)'
;MYVMEGHAGSQNQILYIVLLIVLVTMSLVFGKWFNGVRRKYFNKYLSCYRCLFETKELGCLLGSDTCLVPKGSSCMTLIIKNNSGFETMVSDCRSKEQMSDCSYTRASPVFGFWIFSRCCFQNFCNNPQKRILYVP
;
A
#
# COMPACT_ATOMS: atom_id res chain seq x y z
N MET A 1 60.54 36.10 22.98
CA MET A 1 60.42 34.63 22.95
C MET A 1 59.30 34.27 23.91
N TYR A 2 58.13 33.69 23.57
CA TYR A 2 57.63 32.83 22.49
C TYR A 2 56.12 33.16 22.27
N VAL A 3 55.60 33.48 21.07
CA VAL A 3 54.92 32.65 20.02
C VAL A 3 53.63 31.87 20.45
N MET A 4 52.49 32.32 19.88
CA MET A 4 51.18 31.73 19.45
C MET A 4 50.59 30.44 20.04
N GLU A 5 49.27 30.40 20.35
CA GLU A 5 48.17 29.69 19.62
C GLU A 5 46.88 29.43 20.46
N GLY A 6 45.70 29.33 19.80
CA GLY A 6 44.47 28.82 20.43
C GLY A 6 43.14 29.07 19.71
N HIS A 7 43.06 28.90 18.38
CA HIS A 7 41.90 29.19 17.53
C HIS A 7 40.96 27.95 17.33
N ALA A 8 40.56 27.25 18.40
CA ALA A 8 39.95 25.90 18.30
C ALA A 8 38.41 25.82 18.40
N GLY A 9 37.70 26.89 18.78
CA GLY A 9 36.24 26.87 19.02
C GLY A 9 35.35 27.11 17.80
N SER A 10 35.82 27.89 16.82
CA SER A 10 35.05 28.33 15.64
C SER A 10 34.96 27.26 14.54
N GLN A 11 36.03 26.50 14.37
CA GLN A 11 36.21 25.57 13.25
C GLN A 11 35.27 24.35 13.33
N ASN A 12 35.00 23.86 14.54
CA ASN A 12 34.09 22.73 14.76
C ASN A 12 32.62 23.09 14.52
N GLN A 13 32.20 24.33 14.83
CA GLN A 13 30.85 24.79 14.55
C GLN A 13 30.60 24.97 13.05
N ILE A 14 31.58 25.51 12.33
CA ILE A 14 31.52 25.66 10.87
C ILE A 14 31.41 24.28 10.21
N LEU A 15 32.22 23.31 10.65
CA LEU A 15 32.17 21.94 10.11
C LEU A 15 30.80 21.28 10.31
N TYR A 16 30.18 21.48 11.48
CA TYR A 16 28.87 20.94 11.79
C TYR A 16 27.75 21.57 10.95
N ILE A 17 27.80 22.89 10.75
CA ILE A 17 26.85 23.60 9.88
C ILE A 17 26.97 23.12 8.44
N VAL A 18 28.20 22.97 7.93
CA VAL A 18 28.45 22.45 6.58
C VAL A 18 27.92 21.02 6.44
N LEU A 19 28.16 20.15 7.42
CA LEU A 19 27.64 18.78 7.42
C LEU A 19 26.10 18.75 7.38
N LEU A 20 25.43 19.58 8.17
CA LEU A 20 23.97 19.70 8.16
C LEU A 20 23.44 20.17 6.81
N ILE A 21 24.08 21.17 6.19
CA ILE A 21 23.69 21.66 4.85
C ILE A 21 23.83 20.54 3.83
N VAL A 22 24.92 19.77 3.85
CA VAL A 22 25.13 18.62 2.97
C VAL A 22 24.05 17.54 3.19
N LEU A 23 23.74 17.20 4.44
CA LEU A 23 22.70 16.22 4.75
C LEU A 23 21.30 16.67 4.30
N VAL A 24 20.96 17.93 4.50
CA VAL A 24 19.66 18.50 4.08
C VAL A 24 19.56 18.57 2.56
N THR A 25 20.60 19.04 1.88
CA THR A 25 20.63 19.11 0.41
C THR A 25 20.56 17.73 -0.22
N MET A 26 21.31 16.75 0.32
CA MET A 26 21.18 15.35 -0.12
C MET A 26 19.76 14.84 0.11
N SER A 27 19.19 15.02 1.31
CA SER A 27 17.83 14.58 1.62
C SER A 27 16.78 15.20 0.69
N LEU A 28 16.92 16.48 0.33
CA LEU A 28 16.04 17.18 -0.62
C LEU A 28 16.19 16.65 -2.05
N VAL A 29 17.42 16.43 -2.51
CA VAL A 29 17.72 15.89 -3.84
C VAL A 29 17.22 14.45 -3.98
N PHE A 30 17.51 13.59 -2.99
CA PHE A 30 17.01 12.22 -2.91
C PHE A 30 15.48 12.21 -2.86
N GLY A 31 14.85 13.03 -2.01
CA GLY A 31 13.40 13.15 -1.93
C GLY A 31 12.75 13.52 -3.26
N LYS A 32 13.37 14.41 -4.05
CA LYS A 32 12.88 14.81 -5.38
C LYS A 32 13.01 13.70 -6.42
N TRP A 33 14.13 12.95 -6.41
CA TRP A 33 14.34 11.80 -7.29
C TRP A 33 13.35 10.67 -7.00
N PHE A 34 13.21 10.28 -5.72
CA PHE A 34 12.26 9.25 -5.31
C PHE A 34 10.82 9.65 -5.64
N ASN A 35 10.43 10.91 -5.43
CA ASN A 35 9.09 11.38 -5.80
C ASN A 35 8.82 11.30 -7.31
N GLY A 36 9.81 11.60 -8.16
CA GLY A 36 9.67 11.51 -9.62
C GLY A 36 9.52 10.07 -10.13
N VAL A 37 10.39 9.16 -9.68
CA VAL A 37 10.32 7.72 -10.03
C VAL A 37 9.03 7.10 -9.51
N ARG A 38 8.66 7.42 -8.27
CA ARG A 38 7.44 6.95 -7.62
C ARG A 38 6.19 7.41 -8.39
N ARG A 39 6.11 8.69 -8.80
CA ARG A 39 4.99 9.20 -9.64
C ARG A 39 4.86 8.46 -10.97
N LYS A 40 5.98 8.18 -11.64
CA LYS A 40 5.98 7.51 -12.95
C LYS A 40 5.56 6.04 -12.85
N TYR A 41 5.99 5.34 -11.79
CA TYR A 41 5.57 3.97 -11.49
C TYR A 41 4.08 3.89 -11.14
N PHE A 42 3.59 4.77 -10.26
CA PHE A 42 2.18 4.82 -9.87
C PHE A 42 1.24 5.18 -11.01
N ASN A 43 1.75 5.77 -12.10
CA ASN A 43 0.92 6.10 -13.25
C ASN A 43 0.79 4.94 -14.26
N LYS A 44 1.52 3.83 -14.09
CA LYS A 44 1.43 2.65 -14.97
C LYS A 44 0.69 1.47 -14.34
N TYR A 45 0.73 1.38 -13.02
CA TYR A 45 0.17 0.26 -12.27
C TYR A 45 -0.95 0.71 -11.34
N LEU A 46 -1.93 -0.16 -11.17
CA LEU A 46 -2.92 -0.13 -10.11
C LEU A 46 -2.33 -0.90 -8.91
N SER A 47 -2.29 -0.26 -7.75
CA SER A 47 -1.90 -0.88 -6.48
C SER A 47 -3.13 -1.28 -5.70
N CYS A 48 -3.21 -2.52 -5.24
CA CYS A 48 -4.32 -3.01 -4.44
C CYS A 48 -3.83 -3.59 -3.13
N TYR A 49 -4.69 -3.53 -2.13
CA TYR A 49 -4.47 -4.22 -0.87
C TYR A 49 -4.64 -5.73 -1.10
N ARG A 50 -3.70 -6.54 -0.60
CA ARG A 50 -3.73 -8.00 -0.69
C ARG A 50 -3.75 -8.61 0.70
N CYS A 51 -4.73 -9.48 0.94
CA CYS A 51 -4.83 -10.29 2.15
C CYS A 51 -5.57 -11.58 1.82
N LEU A 52 -4.96 -12.73 2.14
CA LEU A 52 -5.54 -14.04 1.84
C LEU A 52 -6.60 -14.48 2.84
N PHE A 53 -6.56 -13.95 4.07
CA PHE A 53 -7.51 -14.30 5.12
C PHE A 53 -7.72 -13.11 6.05
N GLU A 54 -8.84 -12.41 5.85
CA GLU A 54 -9.26 -11.25 6.61
C GLU A 54 -10.59 -11.53 7.32
N THR A 55 -10.70 -11.11 8.58
CA THR A 55 -11.98 -11.06 9.31
C THR A 55 -12.30 -9.62 9.69
N LYS A 56 -13.57 -9.32 9.98
CA LYS A 56 -13.97 -7.97 10.39
C LYS A 56 -13.38 -7.57 11.74
N GLU A 57 -13.18 -8.53 12.62
CA GLU A 57 -12.78 -8.32 14.01
C GLU A 57 -11.27 -8.23 14.17
N LEU A 58 -10.52 -9.08 13.46
CA LEU A 58 -9.08 -9.23 13.63
C LEU A 58 -8.28 -8.64 12.45
N GLY A 59 -8.95 -8.23 11.38
CA GLY A 59 -8.28 -7.78 10.16
C GLY A 59 -7.55 -8.92 9.46
N CYS A 60 -6.40 -8.63 8.86
CA CYS A 60 -5.65 -9.62 8.10
C CYS A 60 -4.81 -10.53 8.98
N LEU A 61 -5.13 -11.82 9.02
CA LEU A 61 -4.51 -12.80 9.90
C LEU A 61 -3.23 -13.43 9.34
N LEU A 62 -3.10 -13.49 8.01
CA LEU A 62 -1.96 -14.11 7.32
C LEU A 62 -0.94 -13.09 6.80
N GLY A 63 -0.99 -11.87 7.32
CA GLY A 63 -0.18 -10.75 6.83
C GLY A 63 -0.73 -10.14 5.55
N SER A 64 -0.70 -8.80 5.50
CA SER A 64 -1.13 -8.04 4.32
C SER A 64 0.05 -7.63 3.46
N ASP A 65 -0.17 -7.55 2.16
CA ASP A 65 0.80 -7.05 1.19
C ASP A 65 0.11 -6.10 0.18
N THR A 66 0.89 -5.55 -0.75
CA THR A 66 0.42 -4.79 -1.91
C THR A 66 0.68 -5.58 -3.17
N CYS A 67 -0.36 -5.84 -3.96
CA CYS A 67 -0.20 -6.34 -5.32
C CYS A 67 -0.25 -5.20 -6.33
N LEU A 68 0.51 -5.34 -7.42
CA LEU A 68 0.59 -4.38 -8.51
C LEU A 68 0.11 -5.05 -9.80
N VAL A 69 -0.84 -4.41 -10.50
CA VAL A 69 -1.34 -4.88 -11.80
C VAL A 69 -1.36 -3.75 -12.83
N PRO A 70 -1.24 -4.03 -14.13
CA PRO A 70 -1.30 -2.99 -15.16
C PRO A 70 -2.61 -2.21 -15.10
N LYS A 71 -2.59 -0.92 -15.46
CA LYS A 71 -3.84 -0.14 -15.63
C LYS A 71 -4.83 -0.85 -16.58
N GLY A 72 -6.12 -0.76 -16.26
CA GLY A 72 -7.19 -1.54 -16.91
C GLY A 72 -7.53 -2.86 -16.18
N SER A 73 -6.71 -3.23 -15.20
CA SER A 73 -6.99 -4.27 -14.20
C SER A 73 -7.86 -3.73 -13.06
N SER A 74 -8.23 -4.57 -12.08
CA SER A 74 -9.04 -4.19 -10.92
C SER A 74 -8.43 -4.67 -9.60
N CYS A 75 -8.83 -4.02 -8.51
CA CYS A 75 -8.71 -4.58 -7.18
C CYS A 75 -9.96 -5.41 -6.87
N MET A 76 -9.78 -6.54 -6.21
CA MET A 76 -10.82 -7.50 -5.89
C MET A 76 -10.97 -7.65 -4.38
N THR A 77 -12.20 -7.85 -3.92
CA THR A 77 -12.53 -8.38 -2.61
C THR A 77 -13.56 -9.51 -2.79
N LEU A 78 -13.20 -10.71 -2.36
CA LEU A 78 -14.15 -11.81 -2.20
C LEU A 78 -14.65 -11.80 -0.77
N ILE A 79 -15.97 -11.87 -0.59
CA ILE A 79 -16.64 -12.00 0.71
C ILE A 79 -17.22 -13.40 0.74
N ILE A 80 -16.75 -14.21 1.67
CA ILE A 80 -17.17 -15.60 1.88
C ILE A 80 -18.01 -15.62 3.14
N LYS A 81 -19.29 -15.97 3.03
CA LYS A 81 -20.20 -16.00 4.17
C LYS A 81 -21.04 -17.28 4.21
N ASN A 82 -21.48 -17.67 5.40
CA ASN A 82 -22.46 -18.75 5.58
C ASN A 82 -23.70 -18.27 6.36
N ASN A 83 -24.69 -19.15 6.48
CA ASN A 83 -25.94 -18.82 7.18
C ASN A 83 -25.81 -18.75 8.71
N SER A 84 -24.69 -19.22 9.29
CA SER A 84 -24.41 -19.12 10.73
C SER A 84 -23.81 -17.77 11.14
N GLY A 85 -23.59 -16.86 10.18
CA GLY A 85 -22.98 -15.55 10.44
C GLY A 85 -21.46 -15.52 10.36
N PHE A 86 -20.81 -16.63 9.95
CA PHE A 86 -19.39 -16.59 9.62
C PHE A 86 -19.17 -15.75 8.37
N GLU A 87 -18.22 -14.82 8.44
CA GLU A 87 -17.81 -13.97 7.32
C GLU A 87 -16.30 -13.83 7.31
N THR A 88 -15.69 -14.11 6.16
CA THR A 88 -14.27 -13.84 5.90
C THR A 88 -14.10 -13.19 4.54
N MET A 89 -13.00 -12.47 4.38
CA MET A 89 -12.69 -11.72 3.19
C MET A 89 -11.33 -12.12 2.62
N VAL A 90 -11.24 -12.10 1.30
CA VAL A 90 -9.99 -12.23 0.55
C VAL A 90 -9.85 -11.00 -0.32
N SER A 91 -8.73 -10.28 -0.19
CA SER A 91 -8.40 -9.11 -1.00
C SER A 91 -7.22 -9.41 -1.90
N ASP A 92 -7.33 -9.02 -3.17
CA ASP A 92 -6.27 -9.28 -4.15
C ASP A 92 -6.39 -8.34 -5.35
N CYS A 93 -5.49 -8.48 -6.31
CA CYS A 93 -5.58 -7.87 -7.62
C CYS A 93 -6.26 -8.84 -8.60
N ARG A 94 -6.91 -8.29 -9.63
CA ARG A 94 -7.36 -9.05 -10.78
C ARG A 94 -6.94 -8.42 -12.09
N SER A 95 -6.34 -9.23 -12.94
CA SER A 95 -5.87 -8.79 -14.25
C SER A 95 -7.06 -8.48 -15.16
N LYS A 96 -6.77 -7.79 -16.27
CA LYS A 96 -7.77 -7.45 -17.28
C LYS A 96 -8.43 -8.69 -17.88
N GLU A 97 -7.69 -9.77 -18.04
CA GLU A 97 -8.16 -11.04 -18.61
C GLU A 97 -9.10 -11.79 -17.67
N GLN A 98 -8.95 -11.58 -16.36
CA GLN A 98 -9.75 -12.22 -15.30
C GLN A 98 -10.91 -11.33 -14.82
N MET A 99 -11.25 -10.27 -15.56
CA MET A 99 -12.28 -9.32 -15.13
C MET A 99 -13.68 -9.95 -15.01
N SER A 100 -13.91 -11.11 -15.64
CA SER A 100 -15.15 -11.89 -15.47
C SER A 100 -15.35 -12.40 -14.04
N ASP A 101 -14.30 -12.47 -13.22
CA ASP A 101 -14.39 -12.77 -11.79
C ASP A 101 -15.04 -11.64 -11.00
N CYS A 102 -15.12 -10.43 -11.56
CA CYS A 102 -15.84 -9.30 -10.96
C CYS A 102 -17.37 -9.41 -11.11
N SER A 103 -17.85 -10.40 -11.85
CA SER A 103 -19.28 -10.67 -12.04
C SER A 103 -19.87 -11.37 -10.80
N TYR A 104 -21.15 -11.11 -10.54
CA TYR A 104 -21.89 -11.40 -9.30
C TYR A 104 -21.79 -12.83 -8.72
N THR A 105 -22.22 -12.93 -7.46
CA THR A 105 -22.31 -14.07 -6.54
C THR A 105 -22.20 -15.47 -7.19
N ARG A 106 -21.25 -16.27 -6.70
CA ARG A 106 -21.15 -17.69 -7.02
C ARG A 106 -21.42 -18.54 -5.78
N ALA A 107 -22.03 -19.70 -5.96
CA ALA A 107 -22.08 -20.72 -4.93
C ALA A 107 -20.64 -21.14 -4.59
N SER A 108 -20.31 -21.26 -3.31
CA SER A 108 -19.01 -21.77 -2.90
C SER A 108 -18.88 -23.25 -3.27
N PRO A 109 -17.69 -23.74 -3.63
CA PRO A 109 -17.42 -25.19 -3.70
C PRO A 109 -17.66 -25.90 -2.36
N VAL A 110 -17.63 -25.14 -1.26
CA VAL A 110 -17.91 -25.64 0.09
C VAL A 110 -19.39 -25.44 0.41
N PHE A 111 -20.08 -26.55 0.71
CA PHE A 111 -21.51 -26.54 1.01
C PHE A 111 -21.86 -25.59 2.16
N GLY A 112 -22.95 -24.81 1.99
CA GLY A 112 -23.41 -23.85 2.99
C GLY A 112 -22.71 -22.48 2.96
N PHE A 113 -21.76 -22.26 2.05
CA PHE A 113 -21.07 -20.99 1.86
C PHE A 113 -21.45 -20.30 0.55
N TRP A 114 -21.39 -18.97 0.57
CA TRP A 114 -21.63 -18.10 -0.58
C TRP A 114 -20.43 -17.19 -0.80
N ILE A 115 -20.05 -16.99 -2.06
CA ILE A 115 -18.93 -16.11 -2.45
C ILE A 115 -19.49 -14.91 -3.20
N PHE A 116 -19.24 -13.72 -2.68
CA PHE A 116 -19.58 -12.45 -3.32
C PHE A 116 -18.31 -11.75 -3.78
N SER A 117 -18.31 -11.31 -5.03
CA SER A 117 -17.19 -10.58 -5.62
C SER A 117 -17.48 -9.09 -5.64
N ARG A 118 -16.49 -8.28 -5.24
CA ARG A 118 -16.51 -6.81 -5.36
C ARG A 118 -15.22 -6.33 -6.00
N CYS A 119 -15.35 -5.62 -7.11
CA CYS A 119 -14.21 -5.02 -7.80
C CYS A 119 -14.25 -3.49 -7.76
N CYS A 120 -13.06 -2.90 -7.79
CA CYS A 120 -12.89 -1.45 -7.89
C CYS A 120 -11.57 -1.11 -8.62
N PHE A 121 -11.45 0.11 -9.16
CA PHE A 121 -10.43 0.44 -10.17
C PHE A 121 -9.47 1.57 -9.74
N GLN A 122 -9.44 1.92 -8.46
CA GLN A 122 -8.59 2.97 -7.92
C GLN A 122 -7.54 2.40 -6.95
N ASN A 123 -6.40 3.09 -6.82
CA ASN A 123 -5.34 2.64 -5.92
C ASN A 123 -5.85 2.43 -4.49
N PHE A 124 -5.63 1.22 -3.98
CA PHE A 124 -6.02 0.75 -2.65
C PHE A 124 -7.52 0.90 -2.35
N CYS A 125 -8.39 0.89 -3.36
CA CYS A 125 -9.84 1.00 -3.16
C CYS A 125 -10.43 -0.17 -2.35
N ASN A 126 -9.78 -1.34 -2.39
CA ASN A 126 -10.16 -2.52 -1.63
C ASN A 126 -9.52 -2.58 -0.23
N ASN A 127 -8.91 -1.50 0.26
CA ASN A 127 -8.35 -1.45 1.60
C ASN A 127 -9.48 -1.47 2.67
N PRO A 128 -9.34 -2.23 3.77
CA PRO A 128 -10.33 -2.30 4.84
C PRO A 128 -10.87 -0.94 5.29
N GLN A 129 -9.99 0.06 5.50
CA GLN A 129 -10.36 1.40 5.96
C GLN A 129 -11.24 2.16 4.95
N LYS A 130 -11.07 1.88 3.65
CA LYS A 130 -11.85 2.52 2.57
C LYS A 130 -13.15 1.78 2.26
N ARG A 131 -13.25 0.49 2.63
CA ARG A 131 -14.46 -0.33 2.40
C ARG A 131 -15.62 0.06 3.30
N ILE A 132 -15.34 0.58 4.51
CA ILE A 132 -16.36 1.02 5.49
C ILE A 132 -17.25 2.13 4.93
N LEU A 133 -16.74 2.96 4.01
CA LEU A 133 -17.47 4.07 3.40
C LEU A 133 -18.53 3.67 2.36
N TYR A 134 -18.58 2.40 1.95
CA TYR A 134 -19.47 1.90 0.90
C TYR A 134 -20.34 0.71 1.37
N VAL A 135 -20.51 0.57 2.68
CA VAL A 135 -21.54 -0.32 3.24
C VAL A 135 -22.79 0.55 3.44
N PRO A 136 -23.86 0.38 2.64
CA PRO A 136 -25.15 1.00 2.94
C PRO A 136 -25.75 0.43 4.22
#